data_AF-A0A7K2X4Y2-F1
#
_entry.id   AF-A0A7K2X4Y2-F1
#
_cell.length_a   1.000
_cell.length_b   1.000
_cell.length_c   1.000
_cell.angle_alpha   90.00
_cell.angle_beta   90.00
_cell.angle_gamma   90.00
#
_symmetry.space_group_name_H-M   'P 1'
#
loop_
_entity.id
_entity.type
_entity.pdbx_description
1 polymer ?
#
loop_
_entity_poly.entity_id
_entity_poly.type
_entity_poly.pdbx_seq_one_letter_code
_entity_poly.pdbx_strand_id
1 'polypeptide(L)' 'MITTASTRALVASLVEDAVTAPSMHNAQPWRFVHRTAADTVELYGDPSREMPHADP' A
#
# COMPACT_ATOMS: atom_id res chain seq x y z
N MET A 1 26.08 7.27 9.27
CA MET A 1 24.78 7.23 8.56
C MET A 1 23.72 7.71 9.54
N ILE A 2 22.92 8.69 9.16
CA ILE A 2 21.77 9.13 9.96
C ILE A 2 20.57 8.34 9.45
N THR A 3 20.02 7.46 10.26
CA THR A 3 18.79 6.73 9.92
C THR A 3 17.62 7.62 10.31
N THR A 4 16.95 8.23 9.35
CA THR A 4 15.70 8.97 9.59
C THR A 4 14.55 7.97 9.60
N ALA A 5 14.00 7.67 10.78
CA ALA A 5 12.84 6.79 10.88
C ALA A 5 11.61 7.45 10.22
N SER A 6 10.86 6.66 9.44
CA SER A 6 9.63 7.13 8.80
C SER A 6 8.52 7.28 9.83
N THR A 7 8.02 8.50 9.99
CA THR A 7 6.88 8.74 10.88
C THR A 7 5.61 8.14 10.29
N ARG A 8 4.67 7.71 11.15
CA ARG A 8 3.37 7.21 10.69
C ARG A 8 2.61 8.23 9.84
N ALA A 9 2.73 9.52 10.13
CA ALA A 9 2.08 10.58 9.37
C ALA A 9 2.65 10.71 7.95
N LEU A 10 3.98 10.67 7.83
CA LEU A 10 4.65 10.65 6.53
C LEU A 10 4.22 9.43 5.71
N VAL A 11 4.26 8.24 6.31
CA VAL A 11 3.84 7.01 5.63
C VAL A 11 2.37 7.06 5.20
N ALA A 12 1.48 7.61 6.03
CA ALA A 12 0.07 7.77 5.67
C ALA A 12 -0.11 8.68 4.44
N SER A 13 0.57 9.83 4.41
CA SER A 13 0.52 10.74 3.26
C SER A 13 1.05 10.08 1.97
N LEU A 14 2.13 9.30 2.06
CA LEU A 14 2.64 8.56 0.90
C LEU A 14 1.65 7.49 0.42
N VAL A 15 0.95 6.82 1.34
CA VAL A 15 -0.10 5.86 0.98
C VAL A 15 -1.31 6.57 0.38
N GLU A 16 -1.71 7.73 0.89
CA GLU A 16 -2.79 8.56 0.32
C GLU A 16 -2.50 8.93 -1.14
N ASP A 17 -1.26 9.30 -1.46
CA ASP A 17 -0.84 9.52 -2.84
C ASP A 17 -0.84 8.23 -3.65
N ALA A 18 -0.32 7.13 -3.10
CA ALA A 18 -0.23 5.85 -3.79
C ALA A 18 -1.60 5.26 -4.15
N VAL A 19 -2.62 5.42 -3.31
CA VAL A 19 -3.98 4.91 -3.59
C VAL A 19 -4.68 5.65 -4.72
N THR A 20 -4.14 6.78 -5.19
CA THR A 20 -4.66 7.49 -6.38
C THR A 20 -4.31 6.78 -7.69
N ALA A 21 -3.43 5.77 -7.66
CA ALA A 21 -3.12 4.97 -8.83
C ALA A 21 -4.41 4.36 -9.44
N PRO A 22 -4.55 4.34 -10.76
CA PRO A 22 -5.68 3.64 -11.39
C PRO A 22 -5.54 2.13 -11.17
N SER A 23 -6.67 1.43 -11.01
CA SER A 23 -6.73 -0.03 -10.91
C SER A 23 -7.91 -0.57 -11.71
N MET A 24 -7.87 -1.87 -12.03
CA MET A 24 -8.96 -2.52 -12.74
C MET A 24 -10.28 -2.31 -11.99
N HIS A 25 -11.30 -1.79 -12.70
CA HIS A 25 -12.61 -1.44 -12.13
C HIS A 25 -12.56 -0.57 -10.85
N ASN A 26 -11.45 0.15 -10.63
CA ASN A 26 -11.17 0.86 -9.38
C ASN A 26 -11.27 -0.04 -8.13
N ALA A 27 -10.98 -1.33 -8.26
CA ALA A 27 -11.02 -2.28 -7.15
C ALA A 27 -9.97 -1.97 -6.07
N GLN A 28 -8.88 -1.28 -6.44
CA GLN A 28 -7.78 -0.92 -5.56
C GLN A 28 -7.30 -2.12 -4.72
N PRO A 29 -6.84 -3.22 -5.35
CA PRO A 29 -6.59 -4.50 -4.70
C PRO A 29 -5.24 -4.54 -3.95
N TRP A 30 -4.82 -3.41 -3.39
CA TRP A 30 -3.58 -3.27 -2.65
C TRP A 30 -3.84 -3.14 -1.16
N ARG A 31 -2.96 -3.77 -0.37
CA ARG A 31 -2.89 -3.64 1.08
C ARG A 31 -1.50 -3.17 1.47
N PHE A 32 -1.42 -1.95 1.99
CA PHE A 32 -0.19 -1.38 2.55
C PHE A 32 -0.05 -1.72 4.03
N VAL A 33 1.14 -2.16 4.45
CA VAL A 33 1.48 -2.47 5.84
C VAL A 33 2.77 -1.76 6.23
N HIS A 34 2.70 -0.84 7.20
CA HIS A 34 3.89 -0.17 7.74
C HIS A 34 4.50 -0.99 8.90
N ARG A 35 5.72 -1.49 8.71
CA ARG A 35 6.52 -2.16 9.74
C ARG A 35 7.44 -1.15 10.42
N THR A 36 6.94 -0.48 11.45
CA THR A 36 7.67 0.58 12.17
C THR A 36 9.04 0.15 12.71
N ALA A 37 9.17 -1.11 13.15
CA ALA A 37 10.44 -1.64 13.67
C ALA A 37 11.50 -1.84 12.58
N ALA A 38 11.09 -2.11 11.34
CA ALA A 38 11.97 -2.30 10.20
C ALA A 38 12.09 -1.05 9.30
N ASP A 39 11.32 0.00 9.61
CA ASP A 39 11.19 1.22 8.82
C ASP A 39 10.85 0.95 7.35
N THR A 40 9.94 -0.01 7.13
CA THR A 40 9.53 -0.46 5.79
C THR A 40 8.03 -0.39 5.59
N VAL A 41 7.62 -0.09 4.35
CA VAL A 41 6.23 -0.24 3.88
C VAL A 41 6.18 -1.46 2.98
N GLU A 42 5.45 -2.48 3.41
CA GLU A 42 5.18 -3.68 2.62
C GLU A 42 3.91 -3.45 1.79
N LEU A 43 3.92 -3.94 0.56
CA LEU A 43 2.78 -3.92 -0.35
C LEU A 43 2.38 -5.36 -0.67
N TYR A 44 1.11 -5.68 -0.42
CA TYR A 44 0.50 -6.97 -0.71
C TYR A 44 -0.72 -6.80 -1.61
N GLY A 45 -1.08 -7.86 -2.35
CA GLY A 45 -2.43 -7.98 -2.89
C GLY A 45 -3.46 -8.14 -1.77
N ASP A 46 -4.66 -7.63 -1.98
CA ASP A 46 -5.82 -7.84 -1.12
C ASP A 46 -6.77 -8.86 -1.77
N PRO A 47 -6.75 -10.15 -1.32
CA PRO A 47 -7.60 -11.19 -1.90
C PRO A 47 -9.10 -10.91 -1.79
N SER A 48 -9.51 -10.06 -0.84
CA SER A 48 -10.92 -9.67 -0.72
C SER A 48 -11.40 -8.77 -1.86
N ARG A 49 -10.47 -8.25 -2.68
CA ARG A 49 -10.69 -7.37 -3.83
C ARG A 49 -10.31 -8.02 -5.16
N GLU A 50 -10.02 -9.33 -5.16
CA GLU A 50 -9.78 -10.09 -6.37
C GLU A 50 -11.01 -10.08 -7.28
N MET A 51 -10.77 -10.21 -8.58
CA MET A 51 -11.82 -10.24 -9.59
C MET A 51 -11.65 -11.48 -10.49
N PRO A 52 -11.95 -12.71 -10.03
CA PRO A 52 -11.53 -13.96 -10.70
C PRO A 52 -11.92 -14.12 -12.18
N HIS A 53 -12.95 -13.40 -12.62
CA HIS A 53 -13.40 -13.43 -14.02
C HIS A 53 -12.81 -12.31 -14.87
N ALA A 54 -12.46 -11.17 -14.27
CA ALA A 54 -11.93 -9.99 -14.97
C ALA A 54 -10.39 -9.89 -14.86
N ASP A 55 -9.82 -10.49 -13.82
CA ASP A 55 -8.40 -10.56 -13.46
C ASP A 55 -8.10 -11.96 -12.89
N PRO A 56 -7.96 -12.99 -13.75
CA PRO A 56 -7.75 -14.39 -13.36
C PRO A 56 -6.30 -14.74 -13.00
#